data_AF-A0A381RF00-F1
#
_entry.id   AF-A0A381RF00-F1
#
_cell.length_a   1.000
_cell.length_b   1.000
_cell.length_c   1.000
_cell.angle_alpha   90.00
_cell.angle_beta   90.00
_cell.angle_gamma   90.00
#
_symmetry.space_group_name_H-M   'P 1'
#
loop_
_entity.id
_entity.type
_entity.pdbx_description
1 polymer ?
#
loop_
_entity_poly.entity_id
_entity_poly.type
_entity_poly.pdbx_seq_one_letter_code
_entity_poly.pdbx_strand_id
1 'polypeptide(L)'
;MIPLLHLAQEQAGWITDDAMAEIAELVGTSSAEVLGTCSFYEMFKRSPVGKYVINICTTMSCALLGAGELMEHAERRLGVKAGGTTEDGMFTIEGAECQAACTEAPCLQVNYRHRYRVTSDQFDSMIEELASTNHDVPDHGVLSRIRQHIPEDRFVGAVPPEDVVSSPAWMHDEKAD
;
A
#
# COMPACT_ATOMS: atom_id res chain seq x y z
N MET A 1 -3.94 -13.28 -15.78
CA MET A 1 -4.57 -11.95 -15.91
C MET A 1 -4.08 -10.97 -14.84
N ILE A 2 -4.48 -11.07 -13.56
CA ILE A 2 -4.08 -10.10 -12.50
C ILE A 2 -2.56 -9.83 -12.43
N PRO A 3 -1.66 -10.84 -12.42
CA PRO A 3 -0.21 -10.57 -12.41
C PRO A 3 0.31 -9.87 -13.68
N LEU A 4 -0.31 -10.13 -14.84
CA LEU A 4 0.06 -9.47 -16.09
C LEU A 4 -0.39 -8.01 -16.10
N LEU A 5 -1.54 -7.69 -15.50
CA LEU A 5 -1.97 -6.31 -15.29
C LEU A 5 -0.99 -5.56 -14.39
N HIS A 6 -0.54 -6.17 -13.29
CA HIS A 6 0.49 -5.54 -12.46
C HIS A 6 1.78 -5.27 -13.24
N LEU A 7 2.21 -6.22 -14.07
CA LEU A 7 3.41 -6.06 -14.91
C LEU A 7 3.24 -4.95 -15.95
N ALA A 8 2.09 -4.87 -16.62
CA ALA A 8 1.80 -3.81 -17.57
C ALA A 8 1.78 -2.42 -16.89
N GLN A 9 1.16 -2.33 -15.71
CA GLN A 9 1.14 -1.11 -14.92
C GLN A 9 2.52 -0.71 -14.41
N GLU A 10 3.38 -1.67 -14.07
CA GLU A 10 4.76 -1.40 -13.67
C GLU A 10 5.56 -0.74 -14.81
N GLN A 11 5.29 -1.09 -16.07
CA GLN A 11 6.01 -0.55 -17.22
C GLN A 11 5.56 0.86 -17.61
N ALA A 12 4.26 1.15 -17.57
CA ALA A 12 3.68 2.40 -18.07
C ALA A 12 3.12 3.32 -16.97
N GLY A 13 3.07 2.86 -15.72
CA GLY A 13 2.43 3.54 -14.59
C GLY A 13 0.91 3.38 -14.51
N TRP A 14 0.28 2.93 -15.59
CA TRP A 14 -1.16 2.67 -15.71
C TRP A 14 -1.41 1.63 -16.82
N ILE A 15 -2.63 1.11 -16.90
CA ILE A 15 -3.02 0.10 -17.88
C ILE A 15 -3.56 0.77 -19.15
N THR A 16 -2.83 0.65 -20.26
CA THR A 16 -3.26 1.14 -21.57
C THR A 16 -4.23 0.17 -22.25
N ASP A 17 -4.99 0.67 -23.22
CA ASP A 17 -5.88 -0.17 -24.05
C ASP A 17 -5.09 -1.23 -24.84
N ASP A 18 -3.91 -0.87 -25.35
CA ASP A 18 -3.01 -1.79 -26.04
C ASP A 18 -2.53 -2.91 -25.10
N ALA A 19 -2.15 -2.58 -23.86
CA ALA A 19 -1.77 -3.59 -22.88
C ALA A 19 -2.93 -4.54 -22.53
N MET A 20 -4.17 -4.04 -22.47
CA MET A 20 -5.34 -4.89 -22.26
C MET A 20 -5.58 -5.84 -23.44
N ALA A 21 -5.37 -5.38 -24.67
CA ALA A 21 -5.46 -6.22 -25.87
C ALA A 21 -4.38 -7.31 -25.89
N GLU A 22 -3.12 -6.95 -25.62
CA GLU A 22 -2.01 -7.91 -25.56
C GLU A 22 -2.21 -8.95 -24.45
N ILE A 23 -2.64 -8.52 -23.25
CA ILE A 23 -2.94 -9.44 -22.15
C ILE A 23 -4.06 -10.40 -22.55
N ALA A 24 -5.09 -9.92 -23.25
CA ALA A 24 -6.20 -10.75 -23.69
C ALA A 24 -5.74 -11.86 -24.65
N GLU A 25 -4.87 -11.53 -25.61
CA GLU A 25 -4.25 -12.50 -26.50
C GLU A 25 -3.41 -13.53 -25.74
N LEU A 26 -2.59 -13.09 -24.78
CA LEU A 26 -1.71 -13.97 -24.00
C LEU A 26 -2.47 -15.00 -23.15
N VAL A 27 -3.65 -14.63 -22.62
CA VAL A 27 -4.44 -15.52 -21.75
C VAL A 27 -5.58 -16.23 -22.49
N GLY A 28 -5.81 -15.93 -23.76
CA GLY A 28 -6.88 -16.53 -24.57
C GLY A 28 -8.29 -16.08 -24.18
N THR A 29 -8.47 -14.80 -23.86
CA THR A 29 -9.74 -14.18 -23.44
C THR A 29 -10.04 -12.94 -24.30
N SER A 30 -11.15 -12.25 -24.07
CA SER A 30 -11.45 -10.97 -24.74
C SER A 30 -10.89 -9.76 -23.99
N SER A 31 -10.55 -8.69 -24.71
CA SER A 31 -10.15 -7.41 -24.09
C SER A 31 -11.24 -6.82 -23.19
N ALA A 32 -12.51 -7.13 -23.46
CA ALA A 32 -13.64 -6.76 -22.60
C ALA A 32 -13.60 -7.44 -21.22
N GLU A 33 -13.18 -8.70 -21.14
CA GLU A 33 -13.01 -9.41 -19.86
C GLU A 33 -11.79 -8.88 -19.08
N VAL A 34 -10.72 -8.53 -19.79
CA VAL A 34 -9.56 -7.86 -19.19
C VAL A 34 -9.96 -6.49 -18.62
N LEU A 35 -10.71 -5.70 -19.39
CA LEU A 35 -11.27 -4.43 -18.92
C LEU A 35 -12.20 -4.62 -17.72
N GLY A 36 -13.06 -5.65 -17.74
CA GLY A 36 -13.91 -6.00 -16.62
C GLY A 36 -13.10 -6.22 -15.34
N THR A 37 -12.02 -6.99 -15.43
CA THR A 37 -11.09 -7.23 -14.32
C THR A 37 -10.35 -5.96 -13.89
N CYS A 38 -9.82 -5.22 -14.85
CA CYS A 38 -9.06 -3.99 -14.61
C CYS A 38 -9.92 -2.91 -13.94
N SER A 39 -11.19 -2.80 -14.31
CA SER A 39 -12.14 -1.84 -13.73
C SER A 39 -12.68 -2.26 -12.36
N PHE A 40 -12.67 -3.56 -12.07
CA PHE A 40 -13.15 -4.11 -10.80
C PHE A 40 -12.16 -3.90 -9.65
N TYR A 41 -10.87 -4.09 -9.90
CA TYR A 41 -9.83 -3.92 -8.88
C TYR A 41 -9.24 -2.51 -8.91
N GLU A 42 -9.55 -1.71 -7.89
CA GLU A 42 -9.10 -0.31 -7.74
C GLU A 42 -7.58 -0.09 -7.87
N MET A 43 -6.80 -1.13 -7.56
CA MET A 43 -5.34 -1.12 -7.68
C MET A 43 -4.83 -0.89 -9.10
N PHE A 44 -5.66 -1.13 -10.12
CA PHE A 44 -5.30 -0.90 -11.52
C PHE A 44 -5.74 0.49 -11.97
N LYS A 45 -4.76 1.33 -12.32
CA LYS A 45 -4.96 2.68 -12.82
C LYS A 45 -5.25 2.62 -14.30
N ARG A 46 -6.37 3.21 -14.71
CA ARG A 46 -6.82 3.28 -16.12
C ARG A 46 -6.60 4.65 -16.76
N SER A 47 -5.87 5.51 -16.07
CA SER A 47 -5.44 6.82 -16.54
C SER A 47 -4.03 7.08 -16.03
N PRO A 48 -3.25 7.95 -16.70
CA PRO A 48 -1.93 8.34 -16.22
C PRO A 48 -1.99 8.83 -14.77
N VAL A 49 -1.06 8.33 -13.96
CA VAL A 49 -0.82 8.75 -12.58
C VAL A 49 0.62 9.24 -12.46
N GLY A 50 0.92 9.92 -11.38
CA GLY A 50 2.27 10.39 -11.09
C GLY A 50 3.22 9.24 -10.81
N LYS A 51 4.52 9.58 -10.83
CA LYS A 51 5.60 8.65 -10.53
C LYS A 51 5.43 7.93 -9.19
N TYR A 52 4.87 8.55 -8.16
CA TYR A 52 4.62 7.91 -6.88
C TYR A 52 3.14 8.01 -6.52
N VAL A 53 2.47 6.87 -6.41
CA VAL A 53 1.09 6.80 -5.92
C VAL A 53 1.10 6.54 -4.43
N ILE A 54 0.64 7.53 -3.66
CA ILE A 54 0.57 7.53 -2.21
C ILE A 54 -0.85 7.19 -1.77
N ASN A 55 -1.02 6.02 -1.17
CA ASN A 55 -2.28 5.48 -0.70
C ASN A 55 -2.36 5.59 0.83
N ILE A 56 -3.11 6.55 1.36
CA ILE A 56 -3.26 6.76 2.81
C ILE A 56 -4.46 5.96 3.31
N CYS A 57 -4.26 5.08 4.29
CA CYS A 57 -5.36 4.31 4.87
C CYS A 57 -6.31 5.23 5.65
N THR A 58 -7.60 5.24 5.29
CA THR A 58 -8.63 6.07 5.94
C THR A 58 -9.64 5.25 6.75
N THR A 59 -9.36 3.98 7.00
CA THR A 59 -10.24 3.08 7.77
C THR A 59 -10.05 3.18 9.28
N MET A 60 -10.92 2.51 10.05
CA MET A 60 -11.18 2.77 11.48
C MET A 60 -9.94 3.05 12.34
N SER A 61 -8.94 2.16 12.38
CA SER A 61 -7.76 2.38 13.25
C SER A 61 -6.93 3.59 12.83
N CYS A 62 -6.79 3.82 11.53
CA CYS A 62 -6.05 4.98 11.02
C CYS A 62 -6.86 6.27 11.18
N ALA A 63 -8.17 6.22 10.96
CA ALA A 63 -9.09 7.35 11.18
C ALA A 63 -9.05 7.81 12.65
N LEU A 64 -9.09 6.87 13.61
CA LEU A 64 -9.00 7.18 15.04
C LEU A 64 -7.65 7.78 15.45
N LEU A 65 -6.59 7.50 14.69
CA LEU A 65 -5.23 7.99 14.96
C LEU A 65 -4.81 9.18 14.08
N GLY A 66 -5.76 9.85 13.42
CA GLY A 66 -5.50 11.11 12.73
C GLY A 66 -5.22 11.00 11.23
N ALA A 67 -5.61 9.90 10.56
CA ALA A 67 -5.42 9.78 9.11
C ALA A 67 -6.15 10.86 8.28
N GLY A 68 -7.25 11.43 8.80
CA GLY A 68 -7.92 12.57 8.18
C GLY A 68 -7.03 13.82 8.17
N GLU A 69 -6.40 14.13 9.30
CA GLU A 69 -5.45 15.24 9.43
C GLU A 69 -4.21 15.03 8.56
N LEU A 70 -3.74 13.78 8.46
CA LEU A 70 -2.64 13.39 7.58
C LEU A 70 -3.01 13.59 6.09
N MET A 71 -4.22 13.21 5.69
CA MET A 71 -4.71 13.44 4.33
C MET A 71 -4.79 14.94 4.01
N GLU A 72 -5.38 15.74 4.90
CA GLU A 72 -5.45 17.20 4.72
C GLU A 72 -4.05 17.83 4.65
N HIS A 73 -3.10 17.34 5.46
CA HIS A 73 -1.70 17.77 5.39
C HIS A 73 -1.08 17.42 4.03
N ALA A 74 -1.26 16.18 3.56
CA ALA A 74 -0.76 15.73 2.26
C ALA A 74 -1.32 16.57 1.10
N GLU A 75 -2.62 16.84 1.10
CA GLU A 75 -3.28 17.68 0.09
C GLU A 75 -2.69 19.09 0.07
N ARG A 76 -2.48 19.71 1.23
CA ARG A 76 -1.85 21.05 1.32
C ARG A 76 -0.40 21.04 0.87
N ARG A 77 0.37 20.02 1.26
CA ARG A 77 1.81 19.92 0.96
C ARG A 77 2.07 19.75 -0.54
N LEU A 78 1.21 19.00 -1.22
CA LEU A 78 1.34 18.67 -2.64
C LEU A 78 0.50 19.58 -3.54
N GLY A 79 -0.43 20.37 -2.98
CA GLY A 79 -1.27 21.28 -3.75
C GLY A 79 -2.34 20.60 -4.59
N VAL A 80 -2.67 19.34 -4.29
CA VAL A 80 -3.67 18.53 -5.01
C VAL A 80 -4.66 17.91 -4.02
N LYS A 81 -5.83 17.51 -4.51
CA LYS A 81 -6.82 16.76 -3.72
C LYS A 81 -6.64 15.26 -3.87
N ALA A 82 -7.21 14.46 -2.97
CA ALA A 82 -7.28 13.01 -3.13
C ALA A 82 -7.85 12.64 -4.52
N GLY A 83 -7.17 11.73 -5.23
CA GLY A 83 -7.38 11.38 -6.64
C GLY A 83 -6.62 12.26 -7.64
N GLY A 84 -5.99 13.35 -7.19
CA GLY A 84 -5.23 14.29 -8.01
C GLY A 84 -3.76 13.92 -8.14
N THR A 85 -3.15 14.39 -9.22
CA THR A 85 -1.72 14.26 -9.52
C THR A 85 -1.08 15.63 -9.61
N THR A 86 0.11 15.80 -9.04
CA THR A 86 0.86 17.06 -9.06
C THR A 86 1.22 17.48 -10.49
N GLU A 87 1.37 18.78 -10.73
CA GLU A 87 1.65 19.33 -12.08
C GLU A 87 2.97 18.83 -12.68
N ASP A 88 3.94 18.51 -11.84
CA ASP A 88 5.23 17.93 -12.24
C ASP A 88 5.14 16.42 -12.58
N GLY A 89 3.97 15.80 -12.38
CA GLY A 89 3.75 14.37 -12.61
C GLY A 89 4.45 13.47 -11.60
N MET A 90 4.94 14.00 -10.47
CA MET A 90 5.71 13.21 -9.50
C MET A 90 4.83 12.45 -8.52
N PHE A 91 3.72 13.02 -8.04
CA PHE A 91 2.93 12.43 -6.95
C PHE A 91 1.45 12.38 -7.28
N THR A 92 0.83 11.24 -7.00
CA THR A 92 -0.63 11.09 -6.93
C THR A 92 -0.99 10.70 -5.50
N ILE A 93 -1.99 11.35 -4.91
CA ILE A 93 -2.48 11.00 -3.56
C ILE A 93 -3.87 10.39 -3.64
N GLU A 94 -4.11 9.34 -2.88
CA GLU A 94 -5.38 8.65 -2.83
C GLU A 94 -5.70 8.20 -1.40
N GLY A 95 -6.99 8.24 -1.05
CA GLY A 95 -7.48 7.54 0.13
C GLY A 95 -7.64 6.07 -0.19
N ALA A 96 -7.15 5.21 0.70
CA ALA A 96 -7.23 3.77 0.56
C ALA A 96 -8.01 3.15 1.71
N GLU A 97 -8.66 2.04 1.40
CA GLU A 97 -9.28 1.17 2.41
C GLU A 97 -8.22 0.44 3.26
N CYS A 98 -8.67 -0.47 4.11
CA CYS A 98 -7.81 -1.14 5.09
C CYS A 98 -6.59 -1.80 4.46
N GLN A 99 -5.39 -1.37 4.87
CA GLN A 99 -4.10 -1.92 4.41
C GLN A 99 -3.55 -3.01 5.34
N ALA A 100 -4.38 -3.54 6.25
CA ALA A 100 -4.03 -4.60 7.20
C ALA A 100 -2.82 -4.31 8.13
N ALA A 101 -2.47 -3.03 8.31
CA ALA A 101 -1.40 -2.59 9.22
C ALA A 101 -1.97 -1.80 10.41
N CYS A 102 -3.07 -2.28 10.99
CA CYS A 102 -3.84 -1.57 12.02
C CYS A 102 -3.05 -1.29 13.31
N THR A 103 -2.10 -2.15 13.68
CA THR A 103 -1.21 -1.95 14.84
C THR A 103 -0.15 -0.87 14.61
N GLU A 104 0.02 -0.46 13.36
CA GLU A 104 1.04 0.47 12.89
C GLU A 104 0.42 1.74 12.29
N ALA A 105 -0.82 2.04 12.67
CA ALA A 105 -1.57 3.21 12.23
C ALA A 105 -1.01 4.53 12.81
N PRO A 106 -1.17 5.68 12.11
CA PRO A 106 -1.61 5.81 10.73
C PRO A 106 -0.60 5.20 9.76
N CYS A 107 -1.08 4.45 8.76
CA CYS A 107 -0.24 3.81 7.77
C CYS A 107 -0.63 4.24 6.35
N LEU A 108 0.36 4.21 5.47
CA LEU A 108 0.18 4.47 4.05
C LEU A 108 1.09 3.57 3.22
N GLN A 109 0.84 3.53 1.91
CA GLN A 109 1.69 2.87 0.94
C GLN A 109 2.13 3.84 -0.14
N VAL A 110 3.40 3.80 -0.51
CA VAL A 110 3.91 4.44 -1.74
C VAL A 110 4.31 3.35 -2.71
N ASN A 111 3.62 3.23 -3.85
CA ASN A 111 3.86 2.16 -4.83
C ASN A 111 4.00 0.76 -4.16
N TYR A 112 3.05 0.43 -3.28
CA TYR A 112 3.00 -0.81 -2.46
C TYR A 112 4.13 -0.99 -1.42
N ARG A 113 4.92 0.05 -1.12
CA ARG A 113 5.85 0.07 0.02
C ARG A 113 5.17 0.69 1.22
N HIS A 114 5.02 -0.08 2.28
CA HIS A 114 4.41 0.40 3.51
C HIS A 114 5.28 1.45 4.21
N ARG A 115 4.60 2.43 4.79
CA ARG A 115 5.10 3.35 5.80
C ARG A 115 4.17 3.27 7.00
N TYR A 116 4.76 3.25 8.18
CA TYR A 116 4.08 2.93 9.44
C TYR A 116 4.18 4.11 10.41
N ARG A 117 3.14 4.30 11.22
CA ARG A 117 3.03 5.33 12.26
C ARG A 117 3.35 6.74 11.75
N VAL A 118 2.88 7.06 10.55
CA VAL A 118 3.27 8.26 9.81
C VAL A 118 2.67 9.50 10.44
N THR A 119 3.53 10.43 10.83
CA THR A 119 3.17 11.81 11.22
C THR A 119 3.31 12.78 10.05
N SER A 120 2.78 14.00 10.18
CA SER A 120 2.95 15.06 9.16
C SER A 120 4.41 15.36 8.84
N ASP A 121 5.30 15.43 9.84
CA ASP A 121 6.73 15.67 9.64
C ASP A 121 7.41 14.50 8.89
N GLN A 122 7.01 13.27 9.22
CA GLN A 122 7.49 12.07 8.52
C GLN A 122 6.97 12.02 7.08
N PHE A 123 5.75 12.48 6.83
CA PHE A 123 5.21 12.63 5.49
C PHE A 123 6.03 13.63 4.67
N ASP A 124 6.31 14.82 5.21
CA ASP A 124 7.12 15.83 4.52
C ASP A 124 8.53 15.32 4.20
N SER A 125 9.16 14.66 5.18
CA SER A 125 10.47 14.02 5.00
C SER A 125 10.44 12.95 3.90
N MET A 126 9.36 12.15 3.85
CA MET A 126 9.17 11.12 2.82
C MET A 126 9.02 11.74 1.42
N ILE A 127 8.32 12.87 1.28
CA ILE A 127 8.18 13.55 -0.02
C ILE A 127 9.53 14.08 -0.49
N GLU A 128 10.34 14.64 0.41
CA GLU A 128 11.69 15.09 0.11
C GLU A 128 12.61 13.92 -0.27
N GLU A 129 12.50 12.79 0.44
CA GLU A 129 13.22 11.56 0.11
C GLU A 129 12.87 11.08 -1.31
N LEU A 130 11.59 10.98 -1.65
CA LEU A 130 11.10 10.53 -2.96
C LEU A 130 11.40 11.52 -4.10
N ALA A 131 11.54 12.80 -3.80
CA ALA A 131 12.00 13.80 -4.77
C ALA A 131 13.51 13.68 -5.04
N SER A 132 14.26 13.08 -4.10
CA SER A 132 15.66 12.72 -4.30
C SER A 132 15.80 11.38 -5.02
N THR A 133 16.98 11.08 -5.56
CA THR A 133 17.25 9.78 -6.21
C THR A 133 17.74 8.70 -5.25
N ASN A 134 17.73 8.92 -3.93
CA ASN A 134 18.38 8.03 -2.95
C ASN A 134 17.35 7.28 -2.08
N HIS A 135 16.57 6.39 -2.70
CA HIS A 135 15.58 5.55 -2.01
C HIS A 135 15.31 4.24 -2.74
N ASP A 136 14.72 3.27 -2.04
CA ASP A 136 14.41 1.92 -2.57
C ASP A 136 12.97 1.77 -3.11
N VAL A 137 12.20 2.86 -3.16
CA VAL A 137 10.83 2.84 -3.71
C VAL A 137 10.89 2.82 -5.24
N PRO A 138 10.34 1.79 -5.91
CA PRO A 138 10.32 1.75 -7.36
C PRO A 138 9.32 2.77 -7.93
N ASP A 139 9.55 3.15 -9.18
CA ASP A 139 8.72 4.14 -9.88
C ASP A 139 7.28 3.67 -10.05
N HIS A 140 6.96 2.40 -10.22
CA HIS A 140 5.57 1.95 -10.25
C HIS A 140 5.39 0.52 -9.76
N GLY A 141 4.18 0.20 -9.30
CA GLY A 141 3.50 -1.08 -9.55
C GLY A 141 4.09 -2.38 -9.00
N VAL A 142 5.34 -2.43 -8.54
CA VAL A 142 5.99 -3.70 -8.21
C VAL A 142 5.40 -4.25 -6.93
N LEU A 143 4.79 -5.44 -7.04
CA LEU A 143 4.41 -6.25 -5.89
C LEU A 143 5.56 -6.27 -4.89
N SER A 144 5.25 -5.85 -3.67
CA SER A 144 6.23 -5.72 -2.61
C SER A 144 6.90 -7.06 -2.36
N ARG A 145 8.20 -7.18 -2.66
CA ARG A 145 9.00 -8.39 -2.37
C ARG A 145 9.37 -8.46 -0.88
N ILE A 146 8.53 -7.92 0.01
CA ILE A 146 8.79 -7.91 1.44
C ILE A 146 8.51 -9.30 1.98
N ARG A 147 9.57 -10.02 2.29
CA ARG A 147 9.52 -11.07 3.30
C ARG A 147 9.49 -10.35 4.65
N GLN A 148 8.40 -10.49 5.41
CA GLN A 148 8.40 -10.00 6.79
C GLN A 148 9.57 -10.64 7.54
N HIS A 149 10.53 -9.83 7.94
CA HIS A 149 11.59 -10.21 8.85
C HIS A 149 11.18 -9.72 10.23
N ILE A 150 10.77 -10.64 11.11
CA ILE A 150 10.48 -10.35 12.50
C ILE A 150 11.77 -10.63 13.28
N PRO A 151 12.45 -9.60 13.83
CA PRO A 151 13.63 -9.79 14.67
C PRO A 151 13.34 -10.73 15.83
N GLU A 152 14.33 -11.52 16.28
CA GLU A 152 14.15 -12.50 17.36
C GLU A 152 13.61 -11.87 18.66
N ASP A 153 14.07 -10.66 18.99
CA ASP A 153 13.63 -9.90 20.17
C ASP A 153 12.18 -9.37 20.07
N ARG A 154 11.60 -9.40 18.87
CA ARG A 154 10.22 -9.00 18.57
C ARG A 154 9.37 -10.16 18.06
N PHE A 155 9.93 -11.37 18.05
CA PHE A 155 9.20 -12.58 17.70
C PHE A 155 8.26 -12.93 18.85
N VAL A 156 7.03 -12.43 18.75
CA VAL A 156 5.91 -12.86 19.57
C VAL A 156 5.03 -13.72 18.67
N GLY A 157 5.07 -15.03 18.88
CA GLY A 157 4.44 -16.02 18.03
C GLY A 157 4.36 -17.38 18.70
N ALA A 158 3.63 -18.31 18.08
CA ALA A 158 3.45 -19.66 18.58
C ALA A 158 4.82 -20.31 18.83
N VAL A 159 5.16 -20.44 20.10
CA VAL A 159 6.18 -21.38 20.55
C VAL A 159 5.76 -22.75 20.00
N PRO A 160 6.67 -23.57 19.44
CA PRO A 160 6.34 -24.92 19.01
C PRO A 160 5.52 -25.61 20.11
N PRO A 161 4.42 -26.33 19.81
CA PRO A 161 3.56 -26.90 20.84
C PRO A 161 4.31 -27.70 21.91
N GLU A 162 5.42 -28.33 21.54
CA GLU A 162 6.35 -29.05 22.41
C GLU A 162 7.09 -28.18 23.44
N ASP A 163 7.28 -26.89 23.15
CA ASP A 163 8.02 -25.93 23.95
C ASP A 163 7.07 -25.02 24.78
N VAL A 164 5.74 -25.18 24.65
CA VAL A 164 4.73 -24.46 25.45
C VAL A 164 4.62 -25.11 26.83
N VAL A 165 5.47 -24.65 27.76
CA VAL A 165 5.56 -25.21 29.13
C VAL A 165 4.63 -24.56 30.16
N SER A 166 3.92 -23.48 29.80
CA SER A 166 3.02 -22.77 30.72
C SER A 166 1.83 -22.14 29.99
N SER A 167 0.73 -21.95 30.71
CA SER A 167 -0.42 -21.16 30.26
C SER A 167 0.04 -19.75 29.82
N PRO A 168 -0.58 -19.14 28.78
CA PRO A 168 -0.31 -17.74 28.44
C PRO A 168 -0.58 -16.82 29.62
N ALA A 169 0.23 -15.78 29.81
CA ALA A 169 0.13 -14.87 30.97
C ALA A 169 -1.24 -14.16 31.15
N TRP A 170 -2.06 -14.12 30.10
CA TRP A 170 -3.42 -13.55 30.08
C TRP A 170 -4.53 -14.58 30.30
N MET A 171 -4.20 -15.87 30.36
CA MET A 171 -5.11 -16.94 30.76
C MET A 171 -4.95 -17.13 32.26
N HIS A 172 -5.83 -16.51 33.04
CA HIS A 172 -5.87 -16.75 34.48
C HIS A 172 -6.13 -18.25 34.73
N ASP A 173 -5.20 -18.93 35.38
CA ASP A 173 -5.45 -20.29 35.84
C ASP A 173 -6.64 -20.26 36.81
N GLU A 174 -7.76 -20.88 36.46
CA GLU A 174 -8.94 -21.07 37.34
C GLU A 174 -8.65 -22.04 38.50
N LYS A 175 -7.46 -21.97 39.11
CA LYS A 175 -7.11 -22.69 40.34
C LYS A 175 -6.20 -21.85 41.24
N ALA A 176 -6.78 -20.79 41.81
CA ALA A 176 -6.35 -20.25 43.08
C ALA A 176 -7.61 -19.89 43.90
N ASP A 177 -8.02 -20.87 44.72
CA ASP A 177 -9.05 -20.88 45.78
C ASP A 177 -10.50 -20.46 45.45
#